data_AF-A0A2T7NN88-F1
#
_entry.id   AF-A0A2T7NN88-F1
#
_cell.length_a   1.000
_cell.length_b   1.000
_cell.length_c   1.000
_cell.angle_alpha   90.00
_cell.angle_beta   90.00
_cell.angle_gamma   90.00
#
_symmetry.space_group_name_H-M   'P 1'
#
loop_
_entity.id
_entity.type
_entity.pdbx_description
1 polymer ?
#
loop_
_entity_poly.entity_id
_entity_poly.type
_entity_poly.pdbx_seq_one_letter_code
_entity_poly.pdbx_strand_id
1 'polypeptide(L)'
;MVQVSGGKVTLGKPKDFPSYGWDNEYGEVTARVVPFEASRYLVTNREYLEFVLAGGYIQQEFWTTEGWNWVQYRQAKHPTFWVCHEGCKSGCGADLASYSHCNLSNSMNCDTEGQVKQDDSWISEGTSTPDNKSQYRYRAIFDVLAMPWNWPVDVNYHEAKAFCRWKGPGFRLPAEAEHHLMRGPQMPSSQGPICDIIFQKDTRANLNLQYGSSTPVDMFPPTKAGFFDVFGNVWEWTEDHFNGLSNFQTHYLYDDFSSPCFDGKHNIIMGGSWISTGDEASRFARFAFRRHFYQHLGFRLVKTLVEGTPVLPICMVDTEVFVLGSGMSEKSQMAIENAEIQSVPTVNVNYLYDSTMPLQGILELEFGFRDSLPATYANLAASLARSYNIPMTTALHIGSATGCAAFELSKHFEQVLGVECCARLINAALKLQEGKTLTYKDGKEVTLDPTVNSQKVIFKQLTWLPNEVKQHNMVLVSFLHRIQNPKAWLARLWEITSPSGIVMIISSDGSWTKENLWEHLGHK
;
A
#
# COMPACT_ATOMS: atom_id res chain seq x y z
N MET A 1 24.77 15.80 8.70
CA MET A 1 24.01 14.75 9.43
C MET A 1 23.94 15.12 10.90
N VAL A 2 22.92 14.65 11.62
CA VAL A 2 22.73 14.80 13.07
C VAL A 2 22.78 13.40 13.68
N GLN A 3 23.61 13.19 14.69
CA GLN A 3 23.74 11.91 15.37
C GLN A 3 22.66 11.73 16.44
N VAL A 4 22.15 10.51 16.55
CA VAL A 4 21.15 10.09 17.53
C VAL A 4 21.71 8.86 18.24
N SER A 5 21.71 8.88 19.57
CA SER A 5 22.27 7.81 20.41
C SER A 5 21.54 6.46 20.32
N GLY A 6 20.44 6.39 19.57
CA GLY A 6 19.48 5.29 19.68
C GLY A 6 18.73 5.30 21.01
N GLY A 7 17.94 4.27 21.25
CA GLY A 7 17.11 4.17 22.46
C GLY A 7 15.98 3.16 22.33
N LYS A 8 15.17 3.07 23.39
CA LYS A 8 13.91 2.32 23.37
C LYS A 8 12.80 3.25 22.87
N VAL A 9 12.04 2.82 21.88
CA VAL A 9 10.90 3.56 21.31
C VAL A 9 9.66 2.69 21.44
N THR A 10 8.58 3.29 21.95
CA THR A 10 7.27 2.64 22.01
C THR A 10 6.35 3.34 21.02
N LEU A 11 5.79 2.56 20.11
CA LEU A 11 4.84 2.97 19.08
C LEU A 11 3.43 2.60 19.52
N GLY A 12 2.44 3.38 19.08
CA GLY A 12 1.02 3.12 19.35
C GLY A 12 0.29 4.29 19.99
N LYS A 13 -0.99 4.41 19.63
CA LYS A 13 -1.97 5.32 20.21
C LYS A 13 -2.66 4.61 21.39
N PRO A 14 -2.78 5.25 22.57
CA PRO A 14 -3.56 4.69 23.66
C PRO A 14 -5.01 4.44 23.23
N LYS A 15 -5.58 3.30 23.62
CA LYS A 15 -6.94 2.88 23.22
C LYS A 15 -8.03 3.84 23.72
N ASP A 16 -7.79 4.47 24.87
CA ASP A 16 -8.65 5.44 25.52
C ASP A 16 -8.26 6.90 25.20
N PHE A 17 -7.36 7.12 24.23
CA PHE A 17 -6.95 8.47 23.86
C PHE A 17 -8.16 9.27 23.32
N PRO A 18 -8.38 10.51 23.79
CA PRO A 18 -9.61 11.27 23.53
C PRO A 18 -9.61 11.95 22.15
N SER A 19 -9.12 11.26 21.11
CA SER A 19 -9.23 11.65 19.71
C SER A 19 -9.41 10.42 18.83
N TYR A 20 -9.99 10.62 17.65
CA TYR A 20 -10.05 9.59 16.62
C TYR A 20 -8.64 9.13 16.21
N GLY A 21 -8.51 7.89 15.74
CA GLY A 21 -7.34 7.31 15.08
C GLY A 21 -7.75 6.09 14.26
N TRP A 22 -6.93 5.71 13.28
CA TRP A 22 -7.15 4.50 12.49
C TRP A 22 -6.72 3.24 13.23
N ASP A 23 -7.28 2.10 12.79
CA ASP A 23 -7.01 0.79 13.39
C ASP A 23 -5.51 0.44 13.47
N ASN A 24 -4.72 0.83 12.47
CA ASN A 24 -3.29 0.59 12.41
C ASN A 24 -2.47 1.37 13.46
N GLU A 25 -3.05 2.40 14.07
CA GLU A 25 -2.38 3.23 15.08
C GLU A 25 -2.48 2.62 16.48
N TYR A 26 -3.44 1.72 16.69
CA TYR A 26 -3.68 1.08 17.98
C TYR A 26 -2.89 -0.23 18.14
N GLY A 27 -2.69 -0.61 19.39
CA GLY A 27 -1.74 -1.64 19.78
C GLY A 27 -0.45 -1.01 20.29
N GLU A 28 0.50 -1.84 20.71
CA GLU A 28 1.79 -1.35 21.21
C GLU A 28 2.92 -2.23 20.71
N VAL A 29 3.95 -1.61 20.13
CA VAL A 29 5.23 -2.27 19.83
C VAL A 29 6.33 -1.45 20.43
N THR A 30 7.25 -2.12 21.11
CA THR A 30 8.51 -1.51 21.53
C THR A 30 9.63 -2.00 20.64
N ALA A 31 10.32 -1.06 19.99
CA ALA A 31 11.55 -1.32 19.25
C ALA A 31 12.78 -0.79 20.00
N ARG A 32 13.92 -1.49 19.83
CA ARG A 32 15.24 -0.98 20.22
C ARG A 32 15.89 -0.39 18.99
N VAL A 33 16.19 0.91 19.05
CA VAL A 33 16.91 1.64 17.99
C VAL A 33 18.37 1.72 18.39
N VAL A 34 19.25 1.30 17.47
CA VAL A 34 20.71 1.44 17.61
C VAL A 34 21.15 2.87 17.27
N PRO A 35 22.33 3.34 17.73
CA PRO A 35 22.87 4.62 17.29
C PRO A 35 22.89 4.78 15.76
N PHE A 36 22.44 5.94 15.28
CA PHE A 36 22.39 6.28 13.86
C PHE A 36 22.67 7.78 13.66
N GLU A 37 22.95 8.18 12.44
CA GLU A 37 22.92 9.57 12.02
C GLU A 37 21.89 9.77 10.90
N ALA A 38 21.26 10.94 10.87
CA ALA A 38 20.27 11.28 9.84
C ALA A 38 20.48 12.68 9.26
N SER A 39 20.02 12.94 8.04
CA SER A 39 20.14 14.28 7.45
C SER A 39 19.28 15.28 8.22
N ARG A 40 19.85 16.47 8.48
CA ARG A 40 19.21 17.51 9.29
C ARG A 40 17.89 17.98 8.68
N TYR A 41 17.91 18.09 7.36
CA TYR A 41 16.80 18.48 6.50
C TYR A 41 16.34 17.27 5.70
N LEU A 42 15.11 17.35 5.16
CA LEU A 42 14.67 16.51 4.06
C LEU A 42 15.58 16.75 2.84
N VAL A 43 15.76 15.73 2.01
CA VAL A 43 16.57 15.87 0.79
C VAL A 43 15.93 16.92 -0.12
N THR A 44 16.70 17.93 -0.48
CA THR A 44 16.23 19.06 -1.28
C THR A 44 16.23 18.77 -2.77
N ASN A 45 15.47 19.55 -3.55
CA ASN A 45 15.56 19.53 -5.01
C ASN A 45 17.01 19.75 -5.50
N ARG A 46 17.79 20.59 -4.81
CA ARG A 46 19.20 20.83 -5.18
C ARG A 46 20.06 19.61 -4.98
N GLU A 47 19.95 18.93 -3.84
CA GLU A 47 20.70 17.70 -3.58
C GLU A 47 20.27 16.59 -4.54
N TYR A 48 18.98 16.50 -4.85
CA TYR A 48 18.48 15.50 -5.80
C TYR A 48 18.94 15.76 -7.23
N LEU A 49 19.15 17.03 -7.61
CA LEU A 49 19.71 17.38 -8.92
C LEU A 49 21.09 16.75 -9.13
N GLU A 50 21.91 16.65 -8.07
CA GLU A 50 23.23 16.00 -8.16
C GLU A 50 23.11 14.54 -8.59
N PHE A 51 22.13 13.81 -8.07
CA PHE A 51 21.83 12.43 -8.46
C PHE A 51 21.37 12.34 -9.92
N VAL A 52 20.49 13.25 -10.35
CA VAL A 52 20.02 13.31 -11.74
C VAL A 52 21.19 13.58 -12.69
N LEU A 53 22.03 14.57 -12.39
CA LEU A 53 23.19 14.94 -13.21
C LEU A 53 24.28 13.88 -13.21
N ALA A 54 24.43 13.12 -12.13
CA ALA A 54 25.32 11.98 -12.07
C ALA A 54 24.82 10.76 -12.85
N GLY A 55 23.69 10.86 -13.56
CA GLY A 55 23.11 9.76 -14.33
C GLY A 55 22.33 8.76 -13.47
N GLY A 56 21.74 9.19 -12.36
CA GLY A 56 21.02 8.33 -11.43
C GLY A 56 19.89 7.50 -12.06
N TYR A 57 19.20 8.04 -13.07
CA TYR A 57 18.10 7.36 -13.78
C TYR A 57 18.56 6.45 -14.94
N ILE A 58 19.86 6.43 -15.27
CA ILE A 58 20.42 5.58 -16.32
C ILE A 58 21.29 4.43 -15.77
N GLN A 59 21.69 4.51 -14.50
CA GLN A 59 22.55 3.55 -13.83
C GLN A 59 21.72 2.54 -13.02
N GLN A 60 21.56 1.33 -13.54
CA GLN A 60 20.75 0.26 -12.93
C GLN A 60 21.25 -0.14 -11.52
N GLU A 61 22.54 0.00 -11.24
CA GLU A 61 23.18 -0.40 -9.97
C GLU A 61 22.60 0.30 -8.73
N PHE A 62 22.03 1.49 -8.90
CA PHE A 62 21.39 2.20 -7.80
C PHE A 62 19.98 1.70 -7.50
N TRP A 63 19.35 0.95 -8.40
CA TRP A 63 17.96 0.56 -8.29
C TRP A 63 17.81 -0.87 -7.78
N THR A 64 16.66 -1.18 -7.19
CA THR A 64 16.22 -2.56 -7.06
C THR A 64 15.73 -3.10 -8.39
N THR A 65 15.56 -4.42 -8.51
CA THR A 65 14.90 -5.01 -9.68
C THR A 65 13.51 -4.40 -9.93
N GLU A 66 12.69 -4.28 -8.88
CA GLU A 66 11.36 -3.63 -8.95
C GLU A 66 11.47 -2.17 -9.39
N GLY A 67 12.38 -1.40 -8.78
CA GLY A 67 12.59 0.01 -9.10
C GLY A 67 13.12 0.23 -10.52
N TRP A 68 14.03 -0.63 -10.98
CA TRP A 68 14.56 -0.55 -12.34
C TRP A 68 13.51 -0.91 -13.38
N ASN A 69 12.72 -1.96 -13.13
CA ASN A 69 11.58 -2.31 -13.98
C ASN A 69 10.59 -1.13 -14.07
N TRP A 70 10.36 -0.44 -12.96
CA TRP A 70 9.57 0.78 -12.93
C TRP A 70 10.21 1.91 -13.78
N VAL A 71 11.51 2.19 -13.63
CA VAL A 71 12.20 3.20 -14.45
C VAL A 71 12.09 2.88 -15.93
N GLN A 72 12.33 1.62 -16.32
CA GLN A 72 12.26 1.16 -17.71
C GLN A 72 10.85 1.25 -18.28
N TYR A 73 9.84 0.84 -17.50
CA TYR A 73 8.44 0.90 -17.90
C TYR A 73 7.95 2.35 -18.04
N ARG A 74 8.28 3.21 -17.06
CA ARG A 74 7.86 4.62 -17.03
C ARG A 74 8.71 5.52 -17.90
N GLN A 75 9.90 5.06 -18.31
CA GLN A 75 10.93 5.86 -18.96
C GLN A 75 11.27 7.14 -18.17
N ALA A 76 11.31 7.00 -16.83
CA ALA A 76 11.55 8.13 -15.92
C ALA A 76 12.99 8.66 -16.07
N LYS A 77 13.16 9.99 -16.04
CA LYS A 77 14.46 10.67 -16.20
C LYS A 77 14.78 11.67 -15.09
N HIS A 78 13.77 12.08 -14.34
CA HIS A 78 13.80 13.04 -13.25
C HIS A 78 12.51 12.90 -12.42
N PRO A 79 12.41 13.51 -11.23
CA PRO A 79 11.20 13.49 -10.42
C PRO A 79 9.97 13.98 -11.19
N THR A 80 8.79 13.43 -10.86
CA THR A 80 7.55 13.66 -11.62
C THR A 80 7.09 15.12 -11.66
N PHE A 81 7.31 15.88 -10.59
CA PHE A 81 6.88 17.28 -10.52
C PHE A 81 7.89 18.24 -11.17
N TRP A 82 9.04 17.75 -11.63
CA TRP A 82 9.97 18.56 -12.42
C TRP A 82 9.51 18.61 -13.87
N VAL A 83 9.54 19.80 -14.47
CA VAL A 83 9.13 20.04 -15.86
C VAL A 83 10.32 20.63 -16.63
N CYS A 84 10.67 20.02 -17.76
CA CYS A 84 11.68 20.57 -18.67
C CYS A 84 11.07 21.69 -19.53
N HIS A 85 11.73 22.84 -19.60
CA HIS A 85 11.24 23.99 -20.38
C HIS A 85 11.99 24.19 -21.72
N GLU A 86 13.21 23.65 -21.86
CA GLU A 86 13.95 23.63 -23.13
C GLU A 86 13.96 22.22 -23.73
N GLY A 87 13.64 22.10 -25.03
CA GLY A 87 13.73 20.82 -25.76
C GLY A 87 12.62 19.79 -25.53
N CYS A 88 11.63 20.06 -24.67
CA CYS A 88 10.46 19.17 -24.50
C CYS A 88 9.48 19.33 -25.67
N LYS A 89 9.53 18.44 -26.68
CA LYS A 89 8.52 18.39 -27.77
C LYS A 89 7.10 18.09 -27.27
N SER A 90 7.01 17.50 -26.09
CA SER A 90 5.78 16.90 -25.54
C SER A 90 4.82 17.89 -24.88
N GLY A 91 5.16 19.18 -24.79
CA GLY A 91 4.30 20.14 -24.07
C GLY A 91 4.01 19.68 -22.64
N CYS A 92 5.02 19.12 -21.96
CA CYS A 92 4.95 18.49 -20.63
C CYS A 92 4.41 19.40 -19.51
N GLY A 93 4.06 20.64 -19.83
CA GLY A 93 3.33 21.63 -19.04
C GLY A 93 1.79 21.50 -19.05
N ALA A 94 1.14 20.91 -20.06
CA ALA A 94 -0.28 21.14 -20.29
C ALA A 94 -1.27 20.05 -19.78
N ASP A 95 -0.93 18.75 -19.79
CA ASP A 95 -1.89 17.70 -19.41
C ASP A 95 -1.21 16.51 -18.70
N LEU A 96 -1.66 16.19 -17.48
CA LEU A 96 -1.28 14.95 -16.77
C LEU A 96 -1.82 13.69 -17.47
N ALA A 97 -2.79 13.82 -18.38
CA ALA A 97 -3.40 12.71 -19.10
C ALA A 97 -2.43 12.02 -20.07
N SER A 98 -1.40 12.71 -20.54
CA SER A 98 -0.29 12.13 -21.31
C SER A 98 0.97 12.10 -20.45
N TYR A 99 1.01 11.14 -19.52
CA TYR A 99 2.08 10.94 -18.53
C TYR A 99 3.50 11.12 -19.13
N SER A 100 4.36 11.81 -18.37
CA SER A 100 5.62 12.44 -18.77
C SER A 100 6.52 11.59 -19.67
N HIS A 101 6.54 11.93 -20.96
CA HIS A 101 7.36 11.31 -22.00
C HIS A 101 8.30 12.37 -22.58
N CYS A 102 9.12 13.04 -21.75
CA CYS A 102 10.10 14.01 -22.22
C CYS A 102 11.04 13.34 -23.22
N ASN A 103 10.66 13.40 -24.50
CA ASN A 103 11.42 12.90 -25.63
C ASN A 103 12.38 14.03 -25.99
N LEU A 104 13.47 14.11 -25.21
CA LEU A 104 14.60 14.98 -25.51
C LEU A 104 15.02 14.67 -26.96
N SER A 105 15.06 15.68 -27.82
CA SER A 105 15.42 15.46 -29.23
C SER A 105 16.81 14.84 -29.33
N ASN A 106 16.97 13.81 -30.17
CA ASN A 106 18.25 13.21 -30.61
C ASN A 106 19.27 14.20 -31.21
N SER A 107 19.00 15.51 -31.20
CA SER A 107 19.88 16.58 -31.69
C SER A 107 20.37 17.53 -30.61
N MET A 108 20.08 17.27 -29.33
CA MET A 108 20.78 17.87 -28.20
C MET A 108 21.18 16.76 -27.26
N ASN A 109 22.39 16.27 -27.48
CA ASN A 109 23.15 15.52 -26.52
C ASN A 109 23.12 16.29 -25.18
N CYS A 110 22.39 15.75 -24.20
CA CYS A 110 22.81 15.84 -22.81
C CYS A 110 23.92 14.80 -22.51
N ASP A 111 24.50 14.18 -23.54
CA ASP A 111 25.75 13.43 -23.47
C ASP A 111 26.86 14.39 -23.02
N THR A 112 27.23 14.28 -21.75
CA THR A 112 28.60 14.03 -21.26
C THR A 112 29.80 14.87 -21.73
N GLU A 113 29.65 15.90 -22.57
CA GLU A 113 30.76 16.76 -23.01
C GLU A 113 30.38 18.25 -23.04
N GLY A 114 29.79 18.72 -21.95
CA GLY A 114 29.87 20.12 -21.58
C GLY A 114 30.74 20.21 -20.34
N GLN A 115 31.98 20.70 -20.46
CA GLN A 115 32.66 21.26 -19.30
C GLN A 115 31.71 22.25 -18.66
N VAL A 116 31.06 21.85 -17.57
CA VAL A 116 30.52 22.81 -16.62
C VAL A 116 31.76 23.54 -16.16
N LYS A 117 31.96 24.75 -16.69
CA LYS A 117 32.87 25.68 -16.05
C LYS A 117 32.40 25.73 -14.62
N GLN A 118 33.26 25.22 -13.73
CA GLN A 118 33.12 25.33 -12.30
C GLN A 118 33.22 26.82 -11.99
N ASP A 119 32.12 27.53 -12.23
CA ASP A 119 31.96 28.90 -11.85
C ASP A 119 31.19 28.87 -10.53
N ASP A 120 31.96 28.81 -9.44
CA ASP A 120 31.46 28.89 -8.07
C ASP A 120 30.88 30.29 -7.75
N SER A 121 30.67 31.17 -8.75
CA SER A 121 30.10 32.52 -8.60
C SER A 121 28.64 32.54 -8.11
N TRP A 122 27.96 31.40 -8.07
CA TRP A 122 26.61 31.28 -7.47
C TRP A 122 26.64 31.19 -5.94
N ILE A 123 27.82 31.13 -5.32
CA ILE A 123 28.00 31.30 -3.87
C ILE A 123 28.28 32.79 -3.61
N SER A 124 27.25 33.63 -3.72
CA SER A 124 27.29 34.95 -3.11
C SER A 124 25.96 35.30 -2.47
N GLU A 125 26.06 35.76 -1.24
CA GLU A 125 24.96 36.20 -0.39
C GLU A 125 24.14 37.29 -1.08
N GLY A 126 22.82 37.15 -1.03
CA GLY A 126 21.91 38.28 -1.20
C GLY A 126 21.63 38.71 -2.63
N THR A 127 20.34 38.80 -2.93
CA THR A 127 19.71 39.57 -4.02
C THR A 127 19.90 39.07 -5.45
N SER A 128 18.81 38.51 -5.97
CA SER A 128 18.38 38.54 -7.38
C SER A 128 19.43 38.19 -8.45
N THR A 129 19.50 36.92 -8.83
CA THR A 129 19.95 36.52 -10.18
C THR A 129 18.83 35.74 -10.89
N PRO A 130 18.71 35.87 -12.22
CA PRO A 130 17.53 35.44 -12.95
C PRO A 130 17.52 33.91 -13.07
N ASP A 131 16.57 33.29 -12.39
CA ASP A 131 16.24 31.85 -12.35
C ASP A 131 15.82 31.25 -13.73
N ASN A 132 16.07 31.99 -14.81
CA ASN A 132 15.64 31.69 -16.18
C ASN A 132 16.65 30.81 -16.96
N LYS A 133 17.60 30.16 -16.29
CA LYS A 133 18.65 29.32 -16.91
C LYS A 133 18.63 27.85 -16.47
N SER A 134 17.83 27.48 -15.48
CA SER A 134 17.69 26.07 -15.06
C SER A 134 16.86 25.32 -16.09
N GLN A 135 17.36 24.22 -16.66
CA GLN A 135 16.60 23.35 -17.57
C GLN A 135 15.27 22.84 -16.98
N TYR A 136 15.17 22.77 -15.66
CA TYR A 136 13.98 22.35 -14.92
C TYR A 136 13.20 23.53 -14.35
N ARG A 137 11.89 23.32 -14.19
CA ARG A 137 10.90 24.10 -13.43
C ARG A 137 10.11 23.16 -12.52
N TYR A 138 9.46 23.68 -11.49
CA TYR A 138 8.68 22.86 -10.56
C TYR A 138 7.18 23.06 -10.79
N ARG A 139 6.44 21.98 -10.98
CA ARG A 139 4.98 21.99 -11.06
C ARG A 139 4.37 21.89 -9.66
N ALA A 140 3.91 23.01 -9.14
CA ALA A 140 3.04 23.06 -7.96
C ALA A 140 1.58 22.82 -8.36
N ILE A 141 0.65 22.77 -7.39
CA ILE A 141 -0.78 22.55 -7.67
C ILE A 141 -1.33 23.64 -8.62
N PHE A 142 -0.99 24.91 -8.37
CA PHE A 142 -1.60 26.03 -9.08
C PHE A 142 -0.71 26.67 -10.14
N ASP A 143 0.59 26.38 -10.14
CA ASP A 143 1.59 27.09 -10.95
C ASP A 143 2.76 26.21 -11.38
N VAL A 144 3.46 26.64 -12.43
CA VAL A 144 4.79 26.14 -12.78
C VAL A 144 5.84 27.17 -12.37
N LEU A 145 6.48 26.91 -11.24
CA LEU A 145 7.43 27.81 -10.58
C LEU A 145 8.83 27.67 -11.19
N ALA A 146 9.65 28.72 -11.03
CA ALA A 146 11.10 28.54 -11.10
C ALA A 146 11.53 27.50 -10.05
N MET A 147 12.62 26.77 -10.29
CA MET A 147 12.98 25.64 -9.42
C MET A 147 13.25 26.09 -7.98
N PRO A 148 12.44 25.64 -7.01
CA PRO A 148 12.67 25.96 -5.62
C PRO A 148 13.69 24.98 -5.05
N TRP A 149 14.97 25.32 -5.24
CA TRP A 149 16.11 24.44 -4.98
C TRP A 149 16.24 23.99 -3.52
N ASN A 150 15.76 24.80 -2.57
CA ASN A 150 15.79 24.52 -1.14
C ASN A 150 14.47 23.92 -0.60
N TRP A 151 13.51 23.58 -1.46
CA TRP A 151 12.34 22.79 -1.08
C TRP A 151 12.68 21.30 -1.07
N PRO A 152 11.94 20.47 -0.31
CA PRO A 152 12.10 19.02 -0.40
C PRO A 152 11.79 18.53 -1.81
N VAL A 153 12.48 17.47 -2.23
CA VAL A 153 12.16 16.77 -3.47
C VAL A 153 10.96 15.83 -3.27
N ASP A 154 10.02 15.83 -4.21
CA ASP A 154 8.90 14.90 -4.27
C ASP A 154 9.25 13.69 -5.15
N VAL A 155 9.39 12.51 -4.56
CA VAL A 155 9.80 11.27 -5.24
C VAL A 155 9.06 10.05 -4.71
N ASN A 156 8.96 9.01 -5.54
CA ASN A 156 8.47 7.72 -5.07
C ASN A 156 9.54 6.97 -4.24
N TYR A 157 9.16 5.84 -3.65
CA TYR A 157 10.05 5.07 -2.78
C TYR A 157 11.29 4.54 -3.53
N HIS A 158 11.13 4.07 -4.77
CA HIS A 158 12.24 3.54 -5.57
C HIS A 158 13.28 4.60 -5.88
N GLU A 159 12.83 5.79 -6.25
CA GLU A 159 13.66 6.98 -6.50
C GLU A 159 14.41 7.42 -5.24
N ALA A 160 13.74 7.44 -4.07
CA ALA A 160 14.35 7.76 -2.79
C ALA A 160 15.44 6.73 -2.40
N LYS A 161 15.14 5.44 -2.56
CA LYS A 161 16.10 4.35 -2.30
C LYS A 161 17.28 4.36 -3.26
N ALA A 162 17.07 4.66 -4.53
CA ALA A 162 18.15 4.78 -5.51
C ALA A 162 19.10 5.92 -5.14
N PHE A 163 18.55 7.06 -4.70
CA PHE A 163 19.36 8.15 -4.18
C PHE A 163 20.18 7.75 -2.95
N CYS A 164 19.58 7.02 -1.99
CA CYS A 164 20.33 6.50 -0.84
C CYS A 164 21.52 5.62 -1.27
N ARG A 165 21.31 4.71 -2.23
CA ARG A 165 22.40 3.85 -2.77
C ARG A 165 23.47 4.66 -3.48
N TRP A 166 23.08 5.66 -4.26
CA TRP A 166 24.02 6.57 -4.93
C TRP A 166 24.87 7.38 -3.95
N LYS A 167 24.30 7.83 -2.83
CA LYS A 167 25.07 8.51 -1.77
C LYS A 167 26.15 7.61 -1.14
N GLY A 168 26.00 6.29 -1.25
CA GLY A 168 27.02 5.31 -0.95
C GLY A 168 26.61 4.28 0.11
N PRO A 169 27.52 3.38 0.48
CA PRO A 169 27.23 2.27 1.40
C PRO A 169 26.71 2.73 2.77
N GLY A 170 25.66 2.06 3.24
CA GLY A 170 25.06 2.29 4.55
C GLY A 170 24.04 3.43 4.61
N PHE A 171 23.92 4.27 3.57
CA PHE A 171 22.82 5.22 3.48
C PHE A 171 21.52 4.51 3.11
N ARG A 172 20.46 4.85 3.83
CA ARG A 172 19.13 4.25 3.69
C ARG A 172 18.04 5.25 4.10
N LEU A 173 16.79 4.84 3.98
CA LEU A 173 15.66 5.57 4.56
C LEU A 173 15.57 5.31 6.07
N PRO A 174 14.89 6.18 6.83
CA PRO A 174 14.62 5.93 8.25
C PRO A 174 13.73 4.70 8.45
N ALA A 175 13.85 4.07 9.60
CA ALA A 175 12.81 3.22 10.16
C ALA A 175 11.70 4.09 10.82
N GLU A 176 10.49 3.55 10.98
CA GLU A 176 9.40 4.18 11.74
C GLU A 176 9.87 4.57 13.15
N ALA A 177 10.55 3.65 13.84
CA ALA A 177 11.07 3.90 15.19
C ALA A 177 12.17 4.98 15.23
N GLU A 178 13.00 5.09 14.18
CA GLU A 178 14.02 6.14 14.08
C GLU A 178 13.37 7.51 13.85
N HIS A 179 12.34 7.57 13.01
CA HIS A 179 11.53 8.78 12.82
C HIS A 179 10.95 9.29 14.15
N HIS A 180 10.48 8.39 15.02
CA HIS A 180 10.03 8.75 16.36
C HIS A 180 11.13 9.37 17.23
N LEU A 181 12.39 8.94 17.12
CA LEU A 181 13.51 9.57 17.84
C LEU A 181 13.86 10.95 17.26
N MET A 182 13.74 11.15 15.94
CA MET A 182 14.01 12.44 15.29
C MET A 182 13.02 13.53 15.72
N ARG A 183 11.82 13.17 16.19
CA ARG A 183 10.86 14.10 16.82
C ARG A 183 11.40 14.74 18.10
N GLY A 184 12.38 14.11 18.76
CA GLY A 184 12.89 14.53 20.07
C GLY A 184 11.86 14.33 21.19
N PRO A 185 12.14 14.80 22.42
CA PRO A 185 11.24 14.64 23.56
C PRO A 185 9.83 15.19 23.28
N GLN A 186 8.85 14.30 23.32
CA GLN A 186 7.44 14.63 23.10
C GLN A 186 6.67 14.73 24.42
N MET A 187 5.54 15.44 24.41
CA MET A 187 4.60 15.43 25.53
C MET A 187 4.05 14.01 25.77
N PRO A 188 3.91 13.54 27.02
CA PRO A 188 3.24 12.27 27.32
C PRO A 188 1.79 12.27 26.85
N SER A 189 1.30 11.12 26.38
CA SER A 189 -0.10 10.93 25.99
C SER A 189 -1.08 11.13 27.15
N SER A 190 -0.63 10.97 28.40
CA SER A 190 -1.41 11.26 29.60
C SER A 190 -1.80 12.74 29.76
N GLN A 191 -1.19 13.66 29.00
CA GLN A 191 -1.60 15.06 28.96
C GLN A 191 -2.82 15.30 28.05
N GLY A 192 -3.38 14.25 27.43
CA GLY A 192 -4.54 14.35 26.56
C GLY A 192 -4.21 14.89 25.16
N PRO A 193 -5.20 15.45 24.43
CA PRO A 193 -5.06 15.81 23.02
C PRO A 193 -3.89 16.77 22.74
N ILE A 194 -3.57 17.67 23.67
CA ILE A 194 -2.50 18.66 23.50
C ILE A 194 -1.12 18.04 23.23
N CYS A 195 -0.92 16.76 23.59
CA CYS A 195 0.32 16.06 23.31
C CYS A 195 0.58 15.81 21.81
N ASP A 196 -0.46 15.94 20.99
CA ASP A 196 -0.45 15.75 19.55
C ASP A 196 -0.40 17.11 18.84
N ILE A 197 0.41 17.19 17.79
CA ILE A 197 0.72 18.43 17.07
C ILE A 197 -0.53 19.07 16.46
N ILE A 198 -1.52 18.26 16.09
CA ILE A 198 -2.76 18.71 15.46
C ILE A 198 -3.70 19.47 16.41
N PHE A 199 -3.49 19.36 17.73
CA PHE A 199 -4.25 20.09 18.75
C PHE A 199 -3.45 21.25 19.37
N GLN A 200 -2.21 21.47 18.93
CA GLN A 200 -1.38 22.58 19.41
C GLN A 200 -1.77 23.87 18.68
N LYS A 201 -1.78 24.99 19.41
CA LYS A 201 -2.13 26.31 18.84
C LYS A 201 -1.03 26.88 17.95
N ASP A 202 0.23 26.61 18.28
CA ASP A 202 1.42 27.07 17.56
C ASP A 202 2.04 25.87 16.85
N THR A 203 1.40 25.42 15.76
CA THR A 203 1.93 24.35 14.91
C THR A 203 3.07 24.91 14.07
N ARG A 204 4.30 24.55 14.43
CA ARG A 204 5.52 24.96 13.72
C ARG A 204 5.91 23.95 12.65
N ALA A 205 4.98 23.71 11.72
CA ALA A 205 5.13 22.79 10.61
C ALA A 205 4.22 23.23 9.46
N ASN A 206 4.61 22.94 8.21
CA ASN A 206 3.76 23.17 7.04
C ASN A 206 2.71 22.04 6.93
N LEU A 207 1.50 22.30 7.39
CA LEU A 207 0.36 21.38 7.41
C LEU A 207 -0.93 22.14 7.04
N ASN A 208 -2.06 21.43 6.92
CA ASN A 208 -3.38 22.03 6.74
C ASN A 208 -3.52 22.97 5.53
N LEU A 209 -2.84 22.66 4.42
CA LEU A 209 -2.85 23.46 3.19
C LEU A 209 -2.41 24.91 3.38
N GLN A 210 -1.70 25.25 4.45
CA GLN A 210 -1.41 26.63 4.83
C GLN A 210 -0.76 27.45 3.70
N TYR A 211 0.11 26.83 2.89
CA TYR A 211 0.78 27.48 1.77
C TYR A 211 0.37 26.93 0.39
N GLY A 212 -0.41 25.85 0.35
CA GLY A 212 -0.78 25.17 -0.90
C GLY A 212 0.38 24.52 -1.67
N SER A 213 1.55 24.39 -1.04
CA SER A 213 2.75 23.73 -1.57
C SER A 213 3.73 23.40 -0.45
N SER A 214 4.81 22.71 -0.80
CA SER A 214 6.01 22.61 0.03
C SER A 214 6.63 23.99 0.28
N THR A 215 7.50 24.07 1.28
CA THR A 215 8.24 25.27 1.70
C THR A 215 9.74 24.96 1.80
N PRO A 216 10.62 25.96 1.89
CA PRO A 216 12.03 25.74 2.21
C PRO A 216 12.21 24.86 3.45
N VAL A 217 13.14 23.91 3.38
CA VAL A 217 13.37 22.89 4.43
C VAL A 217 13.84 23.47 5.77
N ASP A 218 14.18 24.76 5.82
CA ASP A 218 14.64 25.50 6.99
C ASP A 218 13.66 26.59 7.45
N MET A 219 12.44 26.63 6.88
CA MET A 219 11.43 27.65 7.22
C MET A 219 10.96 27.57 8.67
N PHE A 220 10.77 26.36 9.21
CA PHE A 220 10.33 26.14 10.58
C PHE A 220 11.49 25.74 11.48
N PRO A 221 11.45 26.04 12.80
CA PRO A 221 12.53 25.66 13.69
C PRO A 221 12.66 24.14 13.84
N PRO A 222 13.87 23.62 14.12
CA PRO A 222 14.06 22.19 14.30
C PRO A 222 13.40 21.66 15.57
N THR A 223 13.19 20.34 15.60
CA THR A 223 12.90 19.60 16.83
C THR A 223 14.03 19.78 17.84
N LYS A 224 13.78 19.45 19.12
CA LYS A 224 14.83 19.42 20.14
C LYS A 224 15.96 18.42 19.84
N ALA A 225 15.71 17.46 18.95
CA ALA A 225 16.73 16.53 18.46
C ALA A 225 17.53 17.10 17.26
N GLY A 226 17.20 18.31 16.78
CA GLY A 226 17.95 19.03 15.75
C GLY A 226 17.45 18.87 14.32
N PHE A 227 16.30 18.20 14.11
CA PHE A 227 15.77 17.87 12.79
C PHE A 227 14.67 18.84 12.35
N PHE A 228 14.66 19.20 11.07
CA PHE A 228 13.63 20.03 10.45
C PHE A 228 12.61 19.16 9.72
N ASP A 229 11.37 19.66 9.65
CA ASP A 229 10.27 19.06 8.89
C ASP A 229 10.10 17.55 9.18
N VAL A 230 10.19 17.16 10.45
CA VAL A 230 9.77 15.81 10.91
C VAL A 230 8.24 15.69 10.93
N PHE A 231 7.56 16.85 10.91
CA PHE A 231 6.13 16.97 10.66
C PHE A 231 5.92 17.99 9.54
N GLY A 232 5.02 17.68 8.62
CA GLY A 232 4.63 18.56 7.53
C GLY A 232 5.69 18.71 6.43
N ASN A 233 5.42 19.66 5.54
CA ASN A 233 6.11 19.82 4.26
C ASN A 233 5.82 18.63 3.34
N VAL A 234 6.54 17.52 3.44
CA VAL A 234 6.20 16.28 2.70
C VAL A 234 6.20 15.12 3.66
N TRP A 235 5.39 14.10 3.37
CA TRP A 235 5.51 12.82 4.04
C TRP A 235 6.93 12.27 3.87
N GLU A 236 7.43 11.54 4.86
CA GLU A 236 8.73 10.86 4.80
C GLU A 236 8.56 9.37 4.52
N TRP A 237 9.17 8.86 3.44
CA TRP A 237 9.31 7.42 3.22
C TRP A 237 10.13 6.75 4.33
N THR A 238 9.67 5.60 4.82
CA THR A 238 10.43 4.73 5.71
C THR A 238 10.72 3.36 5.08
N GLU A 239 11.67 2.62 5.67
CA GLU A 239 12.00 1.25 5.25
C GLU A 239 10.90 0.24 5.62
N ASP A 240 10.12 0.51 6.66
CA ASP A 240 9.12 -0.40 7.18
C ASP A 240 8.02 -0.68 6.17
N HIS A 241 7.69 -1.96 6.00
CA HIS A 241 6.45 -2.36 5.36
C HIS A 241 5.27 -1.96 6.26
N PHE A 242 4.15 -1.57 5.65
CA PHE A 242 2.94 -1.30 6.42
C PHE A 242 2.47 -2.56 7.12
N ASN A 243 2.27 -2.46 8.43
CA ASN A 243 1.98 -3.58 9.32
C ASN A 243 1.12 -3.13 10.50
N GLY A 244 0.39 -4.07 11.09
CA GLY A 244 -0.34 -3.83 12.34
C GLY A 244 0.58 -3.90 13.55
N LEU A 245 0.32 -3.08 14.57
CA LEU A 245 0.99 -3.21 15.87
C LEU A 245 0.50 -4.45 16.63
N SER A 246 1.11 -4.76 17.78
CA SER A 246 0.70 -5.91 18.60
C SER A 246 -0.78 -5.81 18.98
N ASN A 247 -1.51 -6.91 18.82
CA ASN A 247 -2.96 -6.99 19.02
C ASN A 247 -3.79 -6.10 18.08
N PHE A 248 -3.28 -5.82 16.87
CA PHE A 248 -4.04 -5.14 15.83
C PHE A 248 -5.43 -5.77 15.64
N GLN A 249 -6.45 -4.92 15.57
CA GLN A 249 -7.82 -5.28 15.24
C GLN A 249 -8.33 -4.27 14.23
N THR A 250 -9.01 -4.73 13.19
CA THR A 250 -9.54 -3.85 12.16
C THR A 250 -10.62 -2.92 12.70
N HIS A 251 -10.80 -1.78 12.05
CA HIS A 251 -11.83 -0.83 12.43
C HIS A 251 -13.23 -1.43 12.19
N TYR A 252 -14.11 -1.38 13.19
CA TYR A 252 -15.42 -2.06 13.14
C TYR A 252 -16.39 -1.54 12.06
N LEU A 253 -16.19 -0.30 11.57
CA LEU A 253 -16.96 0.28 10.46
C LEU A 253 -16.25 0.23 9.11
N TYR A 254 -14.93 0.01 9.10
CA TYR A 254 -14.13 0.06 7.88
C TYR A 254 -12.98 -0.95 8.01
N ASP A 255 -13.32 -2.22 7.89
CA ASP A 255 -12.45 -3.34 8.24
C ASP A 255 -11.39 -3.66 7.19
N ASP A 256 -11.51 -3.10 5.98
CA ASP A 256 -10.55 -3.20 4.90
C ASP A 256 -9.74 -1.91 4.69
N PHE A 257 -9.72 -0.99 5.66
CA PHE A 257 -8.89 0.22 5.59
C PHE A 257 -7.39 -0.09 5.57
N SER A 258 -6.89 -0.82 6.58
CA SER A 258 -5.45 -1.07 6.73
C SER A 258 -5.00 -2.46 6.26
N SER A 259 -5.72 -3.51 6.65
CA SER A 259 -5.25 -4.89 6.50
C SER A 259 -5.00 -5.35 5.05
N PRO A 260 -5.71 -4.86 4.01
CA PRO A 260 -5.37 -5.16 2.61
C PRO A 260 -4.01 -4.62 2.17
N CYS A 261 -3.44 -3.65 2.89
CA CYS A 261 -2.13 -3.08 2.60
C CYS A 261 -1.00 -3.72 3.41
N PHE A 262 -1.30 -4.68 4.30
CA PHE A 262 -0.29 -5.50 5.00
C PHE A 262 0.21 -6.65 4.11
N ASP A 263 0.72 -6.27 2.94
CA ASP A 263 1.01 -7.16 1.82
C ASP A 263 2.51 -7.18 1.45
N GLY A 264 3.34 -6.50 2.24
CA GLY A 264 4.77 -6.37 2.01
C GLY A 264 5.15 -5.53 0.79
N LYS A 265 4.22 -4.75 0.25
CA LYS A 265 4.42 -3.90 -0.94
C LYS A 265 4.03 -2.43 -0.71
N HIS A 266 3.50 -2.12 0.46
CA HIS A 266 3.30 -0.76 0.92
C HIS A 266 4.36 -0.44 1.96
N ASN A 267 4.98 0.73 1.84
CA ASN A 267 5.89 1.25 2.83
C ASN A 267 5.19 2.28 3.70
N ILE A 268 5.53 2.29 4.99
CA ILE A 268 5.04 3.29 5.92
C ILE A 268 5.58 4.67 5.50
N ILE A 269 4.72 5.68 5.67
CA ILE A 269 5.05 7.08 5.49
C ILE A 269 4.68 7.84 6.75
N MET A 270 5.55 8.76 7.17
CA MET A 270 5.44 9.43 8.47
C MET A 270 5.46 10.96 8.35
N GLY A 271 4.84 11.64 9.33
CA GLY A 271 5.00 13.09 9.54
C GLY A 271 3.93 13.99 8.92
N GLY A 272 3.12 13.49 7.99
CA GLY A 272 2.18 14.33 7.25
C GLY A 272 2.88 15.17 6.17
N SER A 273 2.13 15.60 5.16
CA SER A 273 2.58 16.58 4.16
C SER A 273 1.85 17.91 4.33
N TRP A 274 2.22 18.92 3.56
CA TRP A 274 1.57 20.24 3.59
C TRP A 274 0.07 20.20 3.30
N ILE A 275 -0.45 19.15 2.65
CA ILE A 275 -1.91 18.94 2.44
C ILE A 275 -2.58 18.16 3.56
N SER A 276 -1.83 17.47 4.42
CA SER A 276 -2.38 16.64 5.48
C SER A 276 -3.14 17.47 6.49
N THR A 277 -4.37 17.03 6.78
CA THR A 277 -5.28 17.66 7.73
C THR A 277 -5.79 16.64 8.74
N GLY A 278 -6.05 17.09 9.97
CA GLY A 278 -6.57 16.22 11.02
C GLY A 278 -5.64 15.04 11.32
N ASP A 279 -6.19 13.83 11.36
CA ASP A 279 -5.47 12.63 11.77
C ASP A 279 -4.26 12.28 10.88
N GLU A 280 -4.28 12.63 9.59
CA GLU A 280 -3.12 12.46 8.69
C GLU A 280 -1.89 13.27 9.13
N ALA A 281 -2.08 14.33 9.91
CA ALA A 281 -1.01 15.13 10.48
C ALA A 281 -0.68 14.76 11.93
N SER A 282 -1.37 13.75 12.49
CA SER A 282 -1.19 13.32 13.88
C SER A 282 0.22 12.76 14.10
N ARG A 283 0.73 12.94 15.31
CA ARG A 283 1.93 12.20 15.76
C ARG A 283 1.72 10.69 15.83
N PHE A 284 0.48 10.22 15.89
CA PHE A 284 0.14 8.80 15.92
C PHE A 284 -0.09 8.23 14.52
N ALA A 285 -0.25 9.08 13.51
CA ALA A 285 -0.54 8.69 12.15
C ALA A 285 0.49 7.69 11.62
N ARG A 286 -0.01 6.56 11.11
CA ARG A 286 0.78 5.57 10.36
C ARG A 286 0.06 5.32 9.03
N PHE A 287 0.43 6.08 8.02
CA PHE A 287 -0.08 5.88 6.67
C PHE A 287 0.91 5.07 5.86
N ALA A 288 0.46 4.57 4.72
CA ALA A 288 1.31 3.83 3.81
C ALA A 288 0.89 4.02 2.37
N PHE A 289 1.86 3.87 1.48
CA PHE A 289 1.61 3.92 0.04
C PHE A 289 2.40 2.86 -0.70
N ARG A 290 1.89 2.50 -1.88
CA ARG A 290 2.59 1.68 -2.86
C ARG A 290 3.83 2.42 -3.36
N ARG A 291 4.96 1.71 -3.45
CA ARG A 291 6.30 2.27 -3.75
C ARG A 291 6.43 3.07 -5.05
N HIS A 292 5.62 2.76 -6.06
CA HIS A 292 5.67 3.35 -7.39
C HIS A 292 4.67 4.48 -7.63
N PHE A 293 3.80 4.77 -6.64
CA PHE A 293 2.87 5.89 -6.73
C PHE A 293 3.53 7.17 -6.24
N TYR A 294 3.17 8.28 -6.88
CA TYR A 294 3.56 9.61 -6.43
C TYR A 294 2.53 10.14 -5.45
N GLN A 295 3.02 10.75 -4.39
CA GLN A 295 2.27 11.58 -3.43
C GLN A 295 3.17 12.77 -3.09
N HIS A 296 2.75 13.64 -2.16
CA HIS A 296 3.62 14.65 -1.55
C HIS A 296 4.58 13.97 -0.56
N LEU A 297 5.53 13.21 -1.12
CA LEU A 297 6.44 12.30 -0.43
C LEU A 297 7.88 12.67 -0.77
N GLY A 298 8.65 12.98 0.26
CA GLY A 298 10.09 13.11 0.19
C GLY A 298 10.76 12.06 1.08
N PHE A 299 12.01 12.34 1.44
CA PHE A 299 12.77 11.42 2.27
C PHE A 299 13.95 12.12 2.95
N ARG A 300 14.55 11.36 3.85
CA ARG A 300 15.73 11.75 4.63
C ARG A 300 16.74 10.62 4.57
N LEU A 301 18.02 10.98 4.61
CA LEU A 301 19.09 9.99 4.67
C LEU A 301 19.30 9.54 6.11
N VAL A 302 19.45 8.25 6.33
CA VAL A 302 19.86 7.64 7.59
C VAL A 302 21.05 6.71 7.38
N LYS A 303 21.97 6.67 8.34
CA LYS A 303 23.08 5.72 8.38
C LYS A 303 23.28 5.19 9.79
N THR A 304 23.39 3.87 9.93
CA THR A 304 23.66 3.22 11.22
C THR A 304 25.12 3.43 11.65
N LEU A 305 25.36 3.70 12.92
CA LEU A 305 26.70 4.00 13.47
C LEU A 305 27.34 2.83 14.25
N VAL A 306 26.68 1.68 14.28
CA VAL A 306 27.14 0.49 14.99
C VAL A 306 28.00 -0.39 14.08
N GLU A 307 29.13 -0.86 14.58
CA GLU A 307 29.98 -1.84 13.91
C GLU A 307 29.37 -3.25 13.96
N GLY A 308 29.62 -4.06 12.92
CA GLY A 308 29.05 -5.39 12.77
C GLY A 308 27.68 -5.40 12.09
N THR A 309 26.88 -6.43 12.37
CA THR A 309 25.54 -6.60 11.78
C THR A 309 24.47 -6.23 12.83
N PRO A 310 24.01 -4.97 12.90
CA PRO A 310 22.97 -4.59 13.84
C PRO A 310 21.61 -5.19 13.45
N VAL A 311 20.79 -5.48 14.46
CA VAL A 311 19.35 -5.69 14.27
C VAL A 311 18.69 -4.32 14.17
N LEU A 312 18.18 -3.98 12.99
CA LEU A 312 17.48 -2.72 12.77
C LEU A 312 16.02 -2.82 13.22
N PRO A 313 15.44 -1.70 13.71
CA PRO A 313 14.04 -1.65 14.13
C PRO A 313 13.08 -1.51 12.93
N ILE A 314 13.38 -2.22 11.83
CA ILE A 314 12.61 -2.19 10.59
C ILE A 314 11.75 -3.45 10.54
N CYS A 315 10.46 -3.27 10.27
CA CYS A 315 9.50 -4.35 10.15
C CYS A 315 9.20 -4.68 8.67
N MET A 316 9.46 -5.92 8.28
CA MET A 316 9.17 -6.43 6.94
C MET A 316 8.06 -7.46 7.01
N VAL A 317 6.93 -7.19 6.35
CA VAL A 317 5.84 -8.16 6.26
C VAL A 317 6.25 -9.36 5.42
N ASP A 318 6.20 -10.55 6.00
CA ASP A 318 6.45 -11.83 5.33
C ASP A 318 5.13 -12.47 4.90
N THR A 319 4.85 -12.33 3.61
CA THR A 319 3.68 -12.93 2.99
C THR A 319 3.91 -13.15 1.50
N GLU A 320 3.22 -14.14 0.93
CA GLU A 320 3.15 -14.33 -0.51
C GLU A 320 1.93 -13.59 -1.05
N VAL A 321 2.12 -12.75 -2.06
CA VAL A 321 1.03 -12.04 -2.72
C VAL A 321 0.95 -12.46 -4.17
N PHE A 322 -0.16 -13.07 -4.55
CA PHE A 322 -0.47 -13.31 -5.95
C PHE A 322 -1.21 -12.10 -6.51
N VAL A 323 -0.74 -11.56 -7.63
CA VAL A 323 -1.40 -10.47 -8.33
C VAL A 323 -2.09 -11.05 -9.55
N LEU A 324 -3.41 -10.89 -9.63
CA LEU A 324 -4.18 -11.38 -10.76
C LEU A 324 -3.63 -10.81 -12.08
N GLY A 325 -3.36 -11.67 -13.06
CA GLY A 325 -2.74 -11.30 -14.33
C GLY A 325 -1.20 -11.16 -14.31
N SER A 326 -0.58 -10.91 -13.15
CA SER A 326 0.89 -10.78 -13.03
C SER A 326 1.57 -11.97 -12.36
N GLY A 327 0.81 -12.87 -11.72
CA GLY A 327 1.34 -14.07 -11.08
C GLY A 327 1.84 -13.83 -9.65
N MET A 328 2.77 -14.68 -9.20
CA MET A 328 3.40 -14.48 -7.91
C MET A 328 4.28 -13.24 -7.95
N SER A 329 4.04 -12.34 -7.00
CA SER A 329 5.02 -11.31 -6.68
C SER A 329 6.30 -11.97 -6.19
N GLU A 330 7.45 -11.53 -6.70
CA GLU A 330 8.70 -11.76 -5.99
C GLU A 330 8.56 -11.16 -4.58
N LYS A 331 9.11 -11.83 -3.57
CA LYS A 331 9.29 -11.21 -2.25
C LYS A 331 10.24 -10.05 -2.48
N SER A 332 9.72 -8.83 -2.44
CA SER A 332 10.50 -7.60 -2.55
C SER A 332 11.29 -7.40 -1.24
N GLN A 333 12.18 -8.33 -0.91
CA GLN A 333 13.10 -8.13 0.19
C GLN A 333 14.20 -7.21 -0.31
N MET A 334 14.16 -5.98 0.16
CA MET A 334 15.30 -5.09 0.07
C MET A 334 16.26 -5.47 1.18
N ALA A 335 17.29 -6.25 0.84
CA ALA A 335 18.38 -6.49 1.78
C ALA A 335 19.06 -5.13 2.07
N ILE A 336 18.98 -4.68 3.33
CA ILE A 336 19.88 -3.66 3.84
C ILE A 336 21.18 -4.38 4.14
N GLU A 337 22.22 -4.08 3.37
CA GLU A 337 23.52 -4.73 3.51
C GLU A 337 24.03 -4.64 4.95
N ASN A 338 24.51 -5.77 5.47
CA ASN A 338 25.06 -5.88 6.82
C ASN A 338 24.09 -5.49 7.94
N ALA A 339 22.79 -5.77 7.78
CA ALA A 339 21.79 -5.59 8.83
C ALA A 339 20.83 -6.78 8.93
N GLU A 340 20.47 -7.14 10.16
CA GLU A 340 19.34 -8.02 10.43
C GLU A 340 18.06 -7.19 10.54
N ILE A 341 16.96 -7.69 9.98
CA ILE A 341 15.68 -6.99 9.90
C ILE A 341 14.60 -7.88 10.53
N GLN A 342 13.60 -7.27 11.16
CA GLN A 342 12.52 -8.01 11.79
C GLN A 342 11.49 -8.42 10.73
N SER A 343 11.27 -9.73 10.62
CA SER A 343 10.18 -10.29 9.83
C SER A 343 8.92 -10.37 10.67
N VAL A 344 7.80 -9.85 10.16
CA VAL A 344 6.49 -9.91 10.83
C VAL A 344 5.47 -10.60 9.92
N PRO A 345 4.62 -11.50 10.43
CA PRO A 345 3.58 -12.10 9.60
C PRO A 345 2.54 -11.04 9.22
N THR A 346 1.91 -11.21 8.07
CA THR A 346 0.69 -10.45 7.77
C THR A 346 -0.44 -10.85 8.73
N VAL A 347 -1.20 -9.88 9.21
CA VAL A 347 -2.44 -10.14 9.98
C VAL A 347 -3.67 -10.24 9.08
N ASN A 348 -3.52 -10.02 7.76
CA ASN A 348 -4.59 -10.25 6.79
C ASN A 348 -4.66 -11.74 6.44
N VAL A 349 -5.65 -12.41 7.03
CA VAL A 349 -5.88 -13.85 6.91
C VAL A 349 -6.12 -14.30 5.46
N ASN A 350 -6.55 -13.41 4.56
CA ASN A 350 -6.77 -13.78 3.15
C ASN A 350 -5.46 -14.15 2.44
N TYR A 351 -4.34 -13.53 2.79
CA TYR A 351 -3.05 -13.88 2.19
C TYR A 351 -2.57 -15.27 2.60
N LEU A 352 -3.07 -15.84 3.71
CA LEU A 352 -2.79 -17.23 4.07
C LEU A 352 -3.35 -18.22 3.03
N TYR A 353 -4.36 -17.82 2.24
CA TYR A 353 -4.97 -18.62 1.19
C TYR A 353 -4.39 -18.32 -0.21
N ASP A 354 -3.51 -17.33 -0.34
CA ASP A 354 -2.98 -16.84 -1.62
C ASP A 354 -1.64 -17.49 -2.02
N SER A 355 -1.30 -18.62 -1.39
CA SER A 355 -0.12 -19.44 -1.69
C SER A 355 -0.47 -20.73 -2.43
N THR A 356 0.54 -21.44 -2.93
CA THR A 356 0.34 -22.65 -3.75
C THR A 356 -0.27 -23.81 -2.95
N MET A 357 0.10 -23.98 -1.68
CA MET A 357 -0.36 -25.08 -0.84
C MET A 357 -1.88 -25.03 -0.56
N PRO A 358 -2.47 -23.91 -0.11
CA PRO A 358 -3.93 -23.74 -0.03
C PRO A 358 -4.65 -23.96 -1.35
N LEU A 359 -4.12 -23.45 -2.47
CA LEU A 359 -4.74 -23.68 -3.79
C LEU A 359 -4.84 -25.17 -4.10
N GLN A 360 -3.77 -25.94 -3.90
CA GLN A 360 -3.78 -27.39 -4.16
C GLN A 360 -4.78 -28.12 -3.27
N GLY A 361 -4.80 -27.80 -1.97
CA GLY A 361 -5.75 -28.41 -1.03
C GLY A 361 -7.21 -28.07 -1.37
N ILE A 362 -7.48 -26.83 -1.78
CA ILE A 362 -8.82 -26.40 -2.19
C ILE A 362 -9.22 -27.11 -3.49
N LEU A 363 -8.36 -27.19 -4.51
CA LEU A 363 -8.66 -27.93 -5.73
C LEU A 363 -8.99 -29.40 -5.45
N GLU A 364 -8.24 -30.04 -4.54
CA GLU A 364 -8.51 -31.41 -4.09
C GLU A 364 -9.88 -31.54 -3.41
N LEU A 365 -10.22 -30.60 -2.51
CA LEU A 365 -11.51 -30.59 -1.82
C LEU A 365 -12.69 -30.33 -2.75
N GLU A 366 -12.53 -29.43 -3.73
CA GLU A 366 -13.62 -29.02 -4.63
C GLU A 366 -13.84 -30.00 -5.78
N PHE A 367 -12.78 -30.61 -6.32
CA PHE A 367 -12.83 -31.43 -7.55
C PHE A 367 -12.34 -32.87 -7.37
N GLY A 368 -11.68 -33.20 -6.26
CA GLY A 368 -11.13 -34.54 -6.02
C GLY A 368 -12.15 -35.58 -5.58
N PHE A 369 -13.39 -35.16 -5.29
CA PHE A 369 -14.49 -36.03 -4.85
C PHE A 369 -15.67 -35.90 -5.81
N ARG A 370 -16.31 -37.03 -6.15
CA ARG A 370 -17.47 -37.07 -7.06
C ARG A 370 -18.63 -36.21 -6.55
N ASP A 371 -18.90 -36.27 -5.26
CA ASP A 371 -19.91 -35.47 -4.57
C ASP A 371 -19.22 -34.50 -3.62
N SER A 372 -18.50 -33.53 -4.18
CA SER A 372 -17.79 -32.54 -3.37
C SER A 372 -18.77 -31.71 -2.53
N LEU A 373 -18.29 -31.23 -1.38
CA LEU A 373 -19.09 -30.36 -0.52
C LEU A 373 -19.61 -29.12 -1.28
N PRO A 374 -18.80 -28.44 -2.14
CA PRO A 374 -19.29 -27.39 -3.02
C PRO A 374 -20.45 -27.74 -3.93
N ALA A 375 -20.36 -28.87 -4.65
CA ALA A 375 -21.46 -29.32 -5.50
C ALA A 375 -22.72 -29.65 -4.68
N THR A 376 -22.53 -30.23 -3.48
CA THR A 376 -23.63 -30.58 -2.59
C THR A 376 -24.40 -29.34 -2.13
N TYR A 377 -23.73 -28.30 -1.62
CA TYR A 377 -24.43 -27.11 -1.18
C TYR A 377 -24.99 -26.26 -2.34
N ALA A 378 -24.39 -26.31 -3.53
CA ALA A 378 -24.96 -25.67 -4.74
C ALA A 378 -26.28 -26.33 -5.17
N ASN A 379 -26.35 -27.67 -5.11
CA ASN A 379 -27.58 -28.40 -5.40
C ASN A 379 -28.64 -28.22 -4.31
N LEU A 380 -28.23 -28.13 -3.05
CA LEU A 380 -29.12 -27.77 -1.94
C LEU A 380 -29.67 -26.36 -2.10
N ALA A 381 -28.82 -25.40 -2.47
CA ALA A 381 -29.21 -24.02 -2.78
C ALA A 381 -30.32 -23.95 -3.85
N ALA A 382 -30.15 -24.67 -4.97
CA ALA A 382 -31.16 -24.74 -6.02
C ALA A 382 -32.46 -25.43 -5.55
N SER A 383 -32.34 -26.45 -4.70
CA SER A 383 -33.50 -27.17 -4.15
C SER A 383 -34.30 -26.31 -3.18
N LEU A 384 -33.63 -25.54 -2.32
CA LEU A 384 -34.24 -24.55 -1.44
C LEU A 384 -34.91 -23.43 -2.24
N ALA A 385 -34.23 -22.91 -3.26
CA ALA A 385 -34.81 -21.90 -4.14
C ALA A 385 -36.14 -22.38 -4.77
N ARG A 386 -36.18 -23.63 -5.25
CA ARG A 386 -37.43 -24.25 -5.74
C ARG A 386 -38.48 -24.41 -4.64
N SER A 387 -38.12 -24.90 -3.46
CA SER A 387 -39.09 -25.12 -2.37
C SER A 387 -39.72 -23.82 -1.86
N TYR A 388 -38.98 -22.72 -1.89
CA TYR A 388 -39.44 -21.40 -1.47
C TYR A 388 -39.99 -20.54 -2.64
N ASN A 389 -40.14 -21.11 -3.84
CA ASN A 389 -40.60 -20.40 -5.04
C ASN A 389 -39.76 -19.16 -5.39
N ILE A 390 -38.45 -19.24 -5.18
CA ILE A 390 -37.49 -18.19 -5.49
C ILE A 390 -37.20 -18.21 -6.99
N PRO A 391 -37.20 -17.06 -7.69
CA PRO A 391 -36.82 -16.99 -9.10
C PRO A 391 -35.40 -17.52 -9.33
N MET A 392 -35.25 -18.40 -10.32
CA MET A 392 -33.95 -19.00 -10.68
C MET A 392 -33.14 -18.12 -11.65
N THR A 393 -33.31 -16.79 -11.57
CA THR A 393 -32.68 -15.84 -12.51
C THR A 393 -31.24 -15.52 -12.12
N THR A 394 -30.99 -15.19 -10.85
CA THR A 394 -29.65 -14.73 -10.41
C THR A 394 -29.20 -15.42 -9.13
N ALA A 395 -27.94 -15.85 -9.11
CA ALA A 395 -27.26 -16.33 -7.91
C ALA A 395 -25.94 -15.57 -7.68
N LEU A 396 -25.62 -15.30 -6.43
CA LEU A 396 -24.34 -14.74 -5.99
C LEU A 396 -23.67 -15.75 -5.05
N HIS A 397 -22.43 -16.13 -5.36
CA HIS A 397 -21.60 -16.97 -4.50
C HIS A 397 -20.43 -16.14 -3.96
N ILE A 398 -20.48 -15.84 -2.67
CA ILE A 398 -19.44 -15.08 -1.96
C ILE A 398 -18.47 -16.05 -1.28
N GLY A 399 -17.19 -15.89 -1.58
CA GLY A 399 -16.16 -16.86 -1.21
C GLY A 399 -16.10 -18.01 -2.21
N SER A 400 -16.13 -17.68 -3.50
CA SER A 400 -16.26 -18.67 -4.58
C SER A 400 -15.05 -19.59 -4.75
N ALA A 401 -13.93 -19.28 -4.10
CA ALA A 401 -12.70 -20.07 -4.15
C ALA A 401 -12.30 -20.38 -5.60
N THR A 402 -12.16 -21.65 -5.96
CA THR A 402 -11.79 -22.07 -7.33
C THR A 402 -13.00 -22.27 -8.25
N GLY A 403 -14.19 -21.92 -7.76
CA GLY A 403 -15.40 -21.72 -8.55
C GLY A 403 -16.32 -22.92 -8.63
N CYS A 404 -15.99 -24.06 -8.02
CA CYS A 404 -16.75 -25.31 -8.17
C CYS A 404 -18.26 -25.13 -7.93
N ALA A 405 -18.66 -24.57 -6.79
CA ALA A 405 -20.07 -24.33 -6.52
C ALA A 405 -20.71 -23.26 -7.41
N ALA A 406 -19.96 -22.22 -7.82
CA ALA A 406 -20.46 -21.22 -8.76
C ALA A 406 -20.76 -21.85 -10.13
N PHE A 407 -19.91 -22.77 -10.60
CA PHE A 407 -20.17 -23.55 -11.80
C PHE A 407 -21.37 -24.49 -11.63
N GLU A 408 -21.52 -25.16 -10.49
CA GLU A 408 -22.68 -26.01 -10.22
C GLU A 408 -23.99 -25.23 -10.16
N LEU A 409 -23.99 -24.02 -9.58
CA LEU A 409 -25.13 -23.11 -9.59
C LEU A 409 -25.55 -22.73 -11.03
N SER A 410 -24.62 -22.67 -11.99
CA SER A 410 -24.92 -22.35 -13.39
C SER A 410 -25.84 -23.36 -14.09
N LYS A 411 -25.94 -24.58 -13.56
CA LYS A 411 -26.88 -25.61 -14.03
C LYS A 411 -28.33 -25.21 -13.74
N HIS A 412 -28.55 -24.41 -12.70
CA HIS A 412 -29.87 -24.09 -12.18
C HIS A 412 -30.28 -22.63 -12.38
N PHE A 413 -29.32 -21.69 -12.33
CA PHE A 413 -29.59 -20.26 -12.47
C PHE A 413 -29.23 -19.72 -13.86
N GLU A 414 -29.88 -18.62 -14.28
CA GLU A 414 -29.58 -17.97 -15.58
C GLU A 414 -28.24 -17.23 -15.56
N GLN A 415 -27.93 -16.56 -14.45
CA GLN A 415 -26.65 -15.89 -14.22
C GLN A 415 -26.12 -16.16 -12.81
N VAL A 416 -24.80 -16.36 -12.70
CA VAL A 416 -24.10 -16.54 -11.43
C VAL A 416 -22.95 -15.55 -11.32
N LEU A 417 -22.88 -14.82 -10.21
CA LEU A 417 -21.73 -13.98 -9.86
C LEU A 417 -20.90 -14.71 -8.78
N GLY A 418 -19.67 -15.10 -9.11
CA GLY A 418 -18.70 -15.63 -8.17
C GLY A 418 -17.77 -14.53 -7.66
N VAL A 419 -17.73 -14.32 -6.34
CA VAL A 419 -16.89 -13.31 -5.69
C VAL A 419 -15.86 -14.00 -4.81
N GLU A 420 -14.59 -13.61 -4.95
CA GLU A 420 -13.48 -14.15 -4.15
C GLU A 420 -12.46 -13.05 -3.84
N CYS A 421 -11.92 -13.04 -2.62
CA CYS A 421 -10.90 -12.07 -2.21
C CYS A 421 -9.51 -12.50 -2.70
N CYS A 422 -9.24 -13.80 -2.69
CA CYS A 422 -7.95 -14.39 -3.01
C CYS A 422 -7.71 -14.45 -4.53
N ALA A 423 -6.71 -13.70 -4.99
CA ALA A 423 -6.36 -13.58 -6.41
C ALA A 423 -5.97 -14.94 -7.02
N ARG A 424 -5.23 -15.78 -6.28
CA ARG A 424 -4.82 -17.09 -6.78
C ARG A 424 -5.98 -18.06 -6.96
N LEU A 425 -6.93 -18.07 -6.03
CA LEU A 425 -8.10 -18.96 -6.10
C LEU A 425 -9.01 -18.55 -7.26
N ILE A 426 -9.33 -17.26 -7.39
CA ILE A 426 -10.17 -16.79 -8.50
C ILE A 426 -9.48 -16.96 -9.86
N ASN A 427 -8.16 -16.83 -9.92
CA ASN A 427 -7.38 -17.13 -11.13
C ASN A 427 -7.51 -18.60 -11.54
N ALA A 428 -7.61 -19.54 -10.59
CA ALA A 428 -7.87 -20.94 -10.91
C ALA A 428 -9.28 -21.11 -11.52
N ALA A 429 -10.29 -20.43 -10.95
CA ALA A 429 -11.65 -20.42 -11.51
C ALA A 429 -11.68 -19.88 -12.95
N LEU A 430 -11.00 -18.76 -13.21
CA LEU A 430 -10.89 -18.17 -14.54
C LEU A 430 -10.20 -19.11 -15.53
N LYS A 431 -9.10 -19.77 -15.13
CA LYS A 431 -8.42 -20.76 -15.98
C LYS A 431 -9.33 -21.95 -16.33
N LEU A 432 -10.08 -22.47 -15.36
CA LEU A 432 -11.05 -23.53 -15.60
C LEU A 432 -12.16 -23.06 -16.56
N GLN A 433 -12.66 -21.84 -16.38
CA GLN A 433 -13.66 -21.23 -17.27
C GLN A 433 -13.15 -21.07 -18.70
N GLU A 434 -11.86 -20.78 -18.89
CA GLU A 434 -11.18 -20.75 -20.20
C GLU A 434 -10.95 -22.14 -20.81
N GLY A 435 -11.36 -23.22 -20.13
CA GLY A 435 -11.17 -24.60 -20.58
C GLY A 435 -9.77 -25.16 -20.33
N LYS A 436 -8.95 -24.50 -19.50
CA LYS A 436 -7.62 -25.00 -19.14
C LYS A 436 -7.73 -26.11 -18.10
N THR A 437 -6.99 -27.19 -18.29
CA THR A 437 -6.78 -28.22 -17.28
C THR A 437 -5.86 -27.70 -16.18
N LEU A 438 -6.28 -27.83 -14.93
CA LEU A 438 -5.41 -27.59 -13.77
C LEU A 438 -4.98 -28.93 -13.17
N THR A 439 -3.97 -28.92 -12.32
CA THR A 439 -3.54 -30.10 -11.57
C THR A 439 -3.43 -29.77 -10.09
N TYR A 440 -3.77 -30.73 -9.24
CA TYR A 440 -3.49 -30.68 -7.81
C TYR A 440 -2.53 -31.80 -7.40
N LYS A 441 -2.35 -32.00 -6.10
CA LYS A 441 -1.44 -32.99 -5.51
C LYS A 441 -1.50 -34.35 -6.23
N ASP A 442 -0.33 -34.93 -6.46
CA ASP A 442 -0.13 -36.20 -7.16
C ASP A 442 -0.48 -36.19 -8.67
N GLY A 443 -0.58 -35.00 -9.28
CA GLY A 443 -0.73 -34.85 -10.74
C GLY A 443 -2.14 -35.13 -11.26
N LYS A 444 -3.13 -35.21 -10.37
CA LYS A 444 -4.53 -35.39 -10.76
C LYS A 444 -5.06 -34.15 -11.48
N GLU A 445 -5.65 -34.37 -12.64
CA GLU A 445 -6.21 -33.33 -13.48
C GLU A 445 -7.58 -32.86 -12.99
N VAL A 446 -7.80 -31.56 -13.09
CA VAL A 446 -9.06 -30.88 -12.81
C VAL A 446 -9.57 -30.27 -14.10
N THR A 447 -10.78 -30.65 -14.47
CA THR A 447 -11.52 -30.10 -15.60
C THR A 447 -12.95 -29.81 -15.16
N LEU A 448 -13.62 -28.91 -15.88
CA LEU A 448 -15.03 -28.62 -15.61
C LEU A 448 -15.93 -29.75 -16.10
N ASP A 449 -16.94 -30.08 -15.30
CA ASP A 449 -18.02 -30.98 -15.71
C ASP A 449 -18.69 -30.44 -16.99
N PRO A 450 -18.77 -31.22 -18.09
CA PRO A 450 -19.38 -30.79 -19.34
C PRO A 450 -20.83 -30.31 -19.21
N THR A 451 -21.52 -30.65 -18.13
CA THR A 451 -22.90 -30.24 -17.84
C THR A 451 -22.99 -28.82 -17.29
N VAL A 452 -21.88 -28.21 -16.82
CA VAL A 452 -21.88 -26.81 -16.38
C VAL A 452 -21.86 -25.85 -17.57
N ASN A 453 -22.57 -24.73 -17.45
CA ASN A 453 -22.47 -23.66 -18.43
C ASN A 453 -21.62 -22.53 -17.84
N SER A 454 -20.31 -22.63 -18.05
CA SER A 454 -19.34 -21.66 -17.51
C SER A 454 -19.56 -20.23 -18.02
N GLN A 455 -20.23 -20.04 -19.18
CA GLN A 455 -20.53 -18.71 -19.73
C GLN A 455 -21.60 -17.95 -18.93
N LYS A 456 -22.36 -18.65 -18.08
CA LYS A 456 -23.32 -18.01 -17.16
C LYS A 456 -22.65 -17.49 -15.89
N VAL A 457 -21.37 -17.81 -15.65
CA VAL A 457 -20.65 -17.43 -14.44
C VAL A 457 -19.75 -16.24 -14.72
N ILE A 458 -19.87 -15.19 -13.92
CA ILE A 458 -18.96 -14.04 -13.93
C ILE A 458 -18.16 -14.08 -12.64
N PHE A 459 -16.84 -14.07 -12.73
CA PHE A 459 -15.97 -13.99 -11.55
C PHE A 459 -15.46 -12.57 -11.33
N LYS A 460 -15.50 -12.10 -10.07
CA LYS A 460 -14.91 -10.82 -9.66
C LYS A 460 -14.06 -10.97 -8.42
N GLN A 461 -12.82 -10.46 -8.47
CA GLN A 461 -11.99 -10.35 -7.29
C GLN A 461 -12.41 -9.11 -6.51
N LEU A 462 -12.84 -9.27 -5.25
CA LEU A 462 -13.29 -8.16 -4.40
C LEU A 462 -12.80 -8.35 -2.97
N THR A 463 -12.22 -7.30 -2.38
CA THR A 463 -11.83 -7.26 -0.96
C THR A 463 -12.98 -6.87 -0.04
N TRP A 464 -14.05 -6.30 -0.61
CA TRP A 464 -15.28 -5.89 0.05
C TRP A 464 -16.44 -5.99 -0.95
N LEU A 465 -17.70 -6.14 -0.51
CA LEU A 465 -18.86 -6.09 -1.41
C LEU A 465 -19.16 -4.64 -1.79
N PRO A 466 -18.90 -4.16 -3.00
CA PRO A 466 -19.13 -2.76 -3.32
C PRO A 466 -20.63 -2.54 -3.63
N ASN A 467 -21.10 -1.28 -3.57
CA ASN A 467 -22.53 -0.94 -3.74
C ASN A 467 -23.08 -1.29 -5.14
N GLU A 468 -22.21 -1.59 -6.09
CA GLU A 468 -22.50 -1.99 -7.46
C GLU A 468 -22.93 -3.45 -7.57
N VAL A 469 -22.71 -4.28 -6.53
CA VAL A 469 -23.25 -5.63 -6.47
C VAL A 469 -24.77 -5.51 -6.27
N LYS A 470 -25.50 -5.76 -7.36
CA LYS A 470 -26.96 -5.72 -7.37
C LYS A 470 -27.58 -6.84 -6.52
N GLN A 471 -28.87 -6.74 -6.29
CA GLN A 471 -29.64 -7.78 -5.62
C GLN A 471 -29.69 -9.08 -6.43
N HIS A 472 -29.56 -10.22 -5.73
CA HIS A 472 -29.65 -11.55 -6.30
C HIS A 472 -30.79 -12.35 -5.65
N ASN A 473 -31.35 -13.32 -6.38
CA ASN A 473 -32.43 -14.17 -5.86
C ASN A 473 -31.89 -15.22 -4.89
N MET A 474 -30.70 -15.74 -5.17
CA MET A 474 -29.97 -16.64 -4.29
C MET A 474 -28.63 -16.03 -3.90
N VAL A 475 -28.36 -15.89 -2.60
CA VAL A 475 -27.04 -15.49 -2.09
C VAL A 475 -26.47 -16.63 -1.26
N LEU A 476 -25.32 -17.15 -1.70
CA LEU A 476 -24.60 -18.23 -1.06
C LEU A 476 -23.30 -17.69 -0.46
N VAL A 477 -23.04 -17.96 0.82
CA VAL A 477 -21.84 -17.50 1.53
C VAL A 477 -21.09 -18.69 2.10
N SER A 478 -19.83 -18.90 1.70
CA SER A 478 -19.04 -20.08 2.11
C SER A 478 -17.67 -19.76 2.70
N PHE A 479 -17.41 -18.51 3.10
CA PHE A 479 -16.07 -18.08 3.53
C PHE A 479 -16.02 -17.22 4.79
N LEU A 480 -17.09 -17.15 5.59
CA LEU A 480 -17.13 -16.30 6.79
C LEU A 480 -15.95 -16.54 7.75
N HIS A 481 -15.42 -17.76 7.82
CA HIS A 481 -14.24 -18.11 8.61
C HIS A 481 -12.93 -17.43 8.15
N ARG A 482 -12.90 -16.82 6.96
CA ARG A 482 -11.76 -16.07 6.40
C ARG A 482 -11.95 -14.56 6.46
N ILE A 483 -13.04 -14.08 7.05
CA ILE A 483 -13.36 -12.65 7.13
C ILE A 483 -12.95 -12.10 8.48
N GLN A 484 -12.28 -10.94 8.50
CA GLN A 484 -11.85 -10.29 9.74
C GLN A 484 -13.02 -9.63 10.50
N ASN A 485 -13.98 -9.02 9.81
CA ASN A 485 -15.21 -8.48 10.40
C ASN A 485 -16.46 -9.14 9.81
N PRO A 486 -16.83 -10.35 10.27
CA PRO A 486 -17.99 -11.07 9.76
C PRO A 486 -19.29 -10.28 9.91
N LYS A 487 -19.42 -9.47 10.97
CA LYS A 487 -20.60 -8.62 11.19
C LYS A 487 -20.83 -7.64 10.05
N ALA A 488 -19.79 -7.01 9.54
CA ALA A 488 -19.90 -6.04 8.45
C ALA A 488 -20.39 -6.71 7.15
N TRP A 489 -19.96 -7.94 6.88
CA TRP A 489 -20.44 -8.72 5.75
C TRP A 489 -21.88 -9.21 5.93
N LEU A 490 -22.19 -9.78 7.10
CA LEU A 490 -23.51 -10.29 7.45
C LEU A 490 -24.59 -9.19 7.40
N ALA A 491 -24.27 -8.01 7.93
CA ALA A 491 -25.18 -6.87 7.96
C ALA A 491 -25.55 -6.32 6.58
N ARG A 492 -24.84 -6.70 5.52
CA ARG A 492 -25.11 -6.25 4.15
C ARG A 492 -25.83 -7.28 3.29
N LEU A 493 -25.95 -8.52 3.75
CA LEU A 493 -26.58 -9.59 2.96
C LEU A 493 -28.01 -9.23 2.54
N TRP A 494 -28.75 -8.50 3.37
CA TRP A 494 -30.10 -8.03 3.02
C TRP A 494 -30.12 -7.00 1.88
N GLU A 495 -29.07 -6.19 1.72
CA GLU A 495 -28.97 -5.17 0.65
C GLU A 495 -28.82 -5.82 -0.73
N ILE A 496 -28.08 -6.93 -0.77
CA ILE A 496 -27.72 -7.69 -1.98
C ILE A 496 -28.60 -8.90 -2.23
N THR A 497 -29.62 -9.11 -1.39
CA THR A 497 -30.64 -10.15 -1.58
C THR A 497 -31.93 -9.50 -2.07
N SER A 498 -32.54 -10.05 -3.12
CA SER A 498 -33.83 -9.56 -3.60
C SER A 498 -34.92 -9.71 -2.53
N PRO A 499 -36.01 -8.92 -2.55
CA PRO A 499 -37.08 -9.01 -1.54
C PRO A 499 -37.71 -10.40 -1.38
N SER A 500 -37.72 -11.19 -2.46
CA SER A 500 -38.18 -12.58 -2.47
C SER A 500 -37.01 -13.57 -2.58
N GLY A 501 -35.81 -13.16 -2.23
CA GLY A 501 -34.60 -13.98 -2.30
C GLY A 501 -34.31 -14.68 -0.99
N ILE A 502 -33.34 -15.58 -1.02
CA ILE A 502 -32.85 -16.28 0.17
C ILE A 502 -31.33 -16.18 0.26
N VAL A 503 -30.86 -16.20 1.51
CA VAL A 503 -29.45 -16.30 1.85
C VAL A 503 -29.18 -17.69 2.43
N MET A 504 -28.15 -18.36 1.93
CA MET A 504 -27.64 -19.62 2.48
C MET A 504 -26.20 -19.41 2.94
N ILE A 505 -25.96 -19.64 4.23
CA ILE A 505 -24.65 -19.53 4.86
C ILE A 505 -24.12 -20.93 5.12
N ILE A 506 -22.90 -21.21 4.67
CA ILE A 506 -22.22 -22.49 4.84
C ILE A 506 -21.12 -22.34 5.90
N SER A 507 -21.23 -23.13 6.97
CA SER A 507 -20.17 -23.28 7.97
C SER A 507 -19.34 -24.52 7.65
N SER A 508 -18.16 -24.34 7.07
CA SER A 508 -17.23 -25.44 6.80
C SER A 508 -16.55 -25.99 8.05
N ASP A 509 -16.46 -25.16 9.09
CA ASP A 509 -15.76 -25.41 10.36
C ASP A 509 -16.73 -25.62 11.55
N GLY A 510 -18.04 -25.55 11.31
CA GLY A 510 -19.07 -25.64 12.34
C GLY A 510 -19.19 -24.42 13.27
N SER A 511 -18.40 -23.36 13.04
CA SER A 511 -18.40 -22.17 13.91
C SER A 511 -19.59 -21.23 13.66
N TRP A 512 -20.25 -21.31 12.51
CA TRP A 512 -21.37 -20.46 12.12
C TRP A 512 -22.70 -21.18 12.40
N THR A 513 -22.97 -21.40 13.68
CA THR A 513 -24.28 -21.87 14.16
C THR A 513 -25.31 -20.75 14.09
N LYS A 514 -26.59 -21.12 14.26
CA LYS A 514 -27.69 -20.16 14.32
C LYS A 514 -27.47 -19.16 15.47
N GLU A 515 -27.06 -19.67 16.63
CA GLU A 515 -26.77 -18.89 17.84
C GLU A 515 -25.61 -17.91 17.61
N ASN A 516 -24.50 -18.37 17.03
CA ASN A 516 -23.33 -17.52 16.77
C ASN A 516 -23.61 -16.45 15.72
N LEU A 517 -24.41 -16.75 14.69
CA LEU A 517 -24.85 -15.75 13.71
C LEU A 517 -25.67 -14.64 14.37
N TRP A 518 -26.52 -15.00 15.35
CA TRP A 518 -27.30 -14.02 16.10
C TRP A 518 -26.46 -13.10 16.98
N GLU A 519 -25.34 -13.56 17.52
CA GLU A 519 -24.42 -12.68 18.26
C GLU A 519 -23.86 -11.55 17.37
N HIS A 520 -23.67 -11.83 16.08
CA HIS A 520 -23.13 -10.87 15.12
C HIS A 520 -24.20 -9.93 14.55
N LEU A 521 -25.37 -10.48 14.21
CA LEU A 521 -26.50 -9.75 13.63
C LEU A 521 -27.32 -8.97 14.68
N GLY A 522 -27.29 -9.42 15.94
CA GLY A 522 -28.21 -8.97 16.98
C GLY A 522 -29.62 -9.57 16.81
N HIS A 523 -30.62 -9.00 17.48
CA HIS A 523 -32.02 -9.45 17.38
C HIS A 523 -32.76 -8.97 16.11
N LYS A 524 -32.04 -8.42 15.11
CA LYS A 524 -32.63 -7.84 13.90
C LYS A 524 -32.41 -8.74 12.69
#